data_AF-A0A9Q8QR36-F1
#
_entry.id   AF-A0A9Q8QR36-F1
#
_cell.length_a   1.000
_cell.length_b   1.000
_cell.length_c   1.000
_cell.angle_alpha   90.00
_cell.angle_beta   90.00
_cell.angle_gamma   90.00
#
_symmetry.space_group_name_H-M   'P 1'
#
loop_
_entity.id
_entity.type
_entity.pdbx_description
1 polymer ?
#
loop_
_entity_poly.entity_id
_entity_poly.type
_entity_poly.pdbx_seq_one_letter_code
_entity_poly.pdbx_strand_id
1 'polypeptide(L)'
;MASPSVHAMPEHWTELSAAKRQRQLCATDVEAIKTSCSSDCGKKHIAECSECYGKVLNRMRQRYTESTDREWFTQRRAFLQELEGMFQDARGHTKSLKLIEARIESEKEAWYRWVLRKYPEFIAASDRGGANQDELRAMLDDPDRSRNELVTMILEGIGKPQGWPSSVEAFADKAYAAKNDASELKKLYFAQFFITQPSGAVLDNAQRYMEEFQGSDTITLEAMMDRIVSDIRESRNSQPQRENHERRLDELRRAKTAFERNKMQAKSQLSSNNASAASEKLYNLPPCLVCKGKVDSSKVLSCSVCQAVAQMGGTKKMAVYCSEECFHKGHGNHVEAEHDCEAGAGCVQMRDEDVEMDDGGSSRAVSCKECLEERRMTLYCSGHCAAENVAEHRQRVHGVKTAAGEGETVALVTPTQEAVEAALQRENPGLKMTPV
;
A
#
# COMPACT_ATOMS: atom_id res chain seq x y z
N MET A 1 4.08 12.88 38.99
CA MET A 1 5.09 11.81 38.87
C MET A 1 4.62 10.89 37.77
N ALA A 2 5.35 10.82 36.66
CA ALA A 2 5.01 9.92 35.57
C ALA A 2 5.15 8.47 36.05
N SER A 3 4.21 7.61 35.65
CA SER A 3 4.31 6.17 35.91
C SER A 3 5.66 5.66 35.41
N PRO A 4 6.37 4.83 36.18
CA PRO A 4 7.63 4.26 35.72
C PRO A 4 7.38 3.48 34.44
N SER A 5 8.25 3.73 33.46
CA SER A 5 8.25 3.05 32.17
C SER A 5 8.20 1.53 32.35
N VAL A 6 7.37 0.87 31.54
CA VAL A 6 7.18 -0.59 31.58
C VAL A 6 8.17 -1.30 30.64
N HIS A 7 8.69 -0.62 29.62
CA HIS A 7 9.55 -1.20 28.59
C HIS A 7 10.93 -0.55 28.46
N ALA A 8 11.18 0.61 29.05
CA ALA A 8 12.49 1.27 29.08
C ALA A 8 13.02 1.36 30.51
N MET A 9 14.29 0.96 30.68
CA MET A 9 15.04 1.30 31.88
C MET A 9 15.27 2.82 31.91
N PRO A 10 15.35 3.44 33.10
CA PRO A 10 15.79 4.83 33.20
C PRO A 10 17.20 4.97 32.65
N GLU A 11 17.46 6.13 32.06
CA GLU A 11 18.72 6.60 31.46
C GLU A 11 19.98 5.84 31.93
N HIS A 12 20.32 4.72 31.27
CA HIS A 12 21.44 3.86 31.67
C HIS A 12 22.80 4.57 31.70
N TRP A 13 22.95 5.66 30.95
CA TRP A 13 24.15 6.50 31.01
C TRP A 13 24.26 7.24 32.35
N THR A 14 23.16 7.56 33.02
CA THR A 14 23.22 8.13 34.39
C THR A 14 23.71 7.09 35.40
N GLU A 15 23.24 5.85 35.30
CA GLU A 15 23.72 4.72 36.12
C GLU A 15 25.20 4.41 35.82
N LEU A 16 25.61 4.44 34.54
CA LEU A 16 27.00 4.24 34.11
C LEU A 16 27.92 5.35 34.65
N SER A 17 27.53 6.61 34.47
CA SER A 17 28.31 7.76 34.94
C SER A 17 28.40 7.81 36.46
N ALA A 18 27.31 7.49 37.18
CA ALA A 18 27.31 7.34 38.63
C ALA A 18 28.27 6.22 39.08
N ALA A 19 28.18 5.03 38.47
CA ALA A 19 29.05 3.91 38.79
C ALA A 19 30.53 4.23 38.55
N LYS A 20 30.85 4.91 37.44
CA LYS A 20 32.22 5.39 37.13
C LYS A 20 32.72 6.35 38.22
N ARG A 21 31.92 7.36 38.58
CA ARG A 21 32.27 8.33 39.62
C ARG A 21 32.50 7.66 40.97
N GLN A 22 31.57 6.81 41.41
CA GLN A 22 31.68 6.12 42.71
C GLN A 22 32.88 5.18 42.76
N ARG A 23 33.21 4.52 41.64
CA ARG A 23 34.42 3.71 41.52
C ARG A 23 35.68 4.59 41.62
N GLN A 24 35.70 5.74 40.94
CA GLN A 24 36.83 6.66 41.00
C GLN A 24 37.03 7.24 42.40
N LEU A 25 35.95 7.69 43.06
CA LEU A 25 36.00 8.18 44.44
C LEU A 25 36.53 7.10 45.38
N CYS A 26 36.00 5.88 45.28
CA CYS A 26 36.48 4.76 46.09
C CYS A 26 37.95 4.43 45.83
N ALA A 27 38.41 4.48 44.58
CA ALA A 27 39.80 4.24 44.23
C ALA A 27 40.73 5.33 44.81
N THR A 28 40.37 6.60 44.64
CA THR A 28 41.12 7.74 45.20
C THR A 28 41.21 7.66 46.72
N ASP A 29 40.10 7.36 47.40
CA ASP A 29 40.09 7.25 48.87
C ASP A 29 40.93 6.06 49.35
N VAL A 30 40.90 4.92 48.64
CA VAL A 30 41.76 3.77 48.94
C VAL A 30 43.22 4.13 48.72
N GLU A 31 43.59 4.81 47.64
CA GLU A 31 44.97 5.29 47.40
C GLU A 31 45.43 6.31 48.43
N ALA A 32 44.55 7.19 48.91
CA ALA A 32 44.85 8.10 50.02
C ALA A 32 45.14 7.33 51.31
N ILE A 33 44.36 6.28 51.62
CA ILE A 33 44.62 5.39 52.76
C ILE A 33 45.94 4.62 52.57
N LYS A 34 46.26 4.18 51.35
CA LYS A 34 47.54 3.52 51.05
C LYS A 34 48.73 4.44 51.33
N THR A 35 48.63 5.69 50.89
CA THR A 35 49.67 6.71 51.02
C THR A 35 49.84 7.14 52.47
N SER A 36 48.74 7.32 53.21
CA SER A 36 48.78 7.55 54.67
C SER A 36 49.41 6.38 55.42
N CYS A 37 49.10 5.13 55.03
CA CYS A 37 49.69 3.96 55.67
C CYS A 37 51.21 3.88 55.48
N SER A 38 51.72 4.28 54.30
CA SER A 38 53.16 4.27 54.04
C SER A 38 53.88 5.42 54.75
N SER A 39 53.25 6.60 54.90
CA SER A 39 53.82 7.75 55.62
C SER A 39 53.74 7.62 57.14
N ASP A 40 52.58 7.20 57.66
CA ASP A 40 52.26 7.31 59.10
C ASP A 40 52.56 6.02 59.85
N CYS A 41 52.38 4.86 59.20
CA CYS A 41 52.57 3.54 59.81
C CYS A 41 53.87 2.84 59.35
N GLY A 42 54.56 3.38 58.34
CA GLY A 42 55.84 2.86 57.84
C GLY A 42 55.80 1.47 57.20
N LYS A 43 54.60 0.93 56.90
CA LYS A 43 54.43 -0.42 56.33
C LYS A 43 54.32 -0.36 54.81
N LYS A 44 54.98 -1.31 54.12
CA LYS A 44 54.95 -1.42 52.65
C LYS A 44 53.63 -1.96 52.12
N HIS A 45 52.99 -2.86 52.86
CA HIS A 45 51.71 -3.45 52.47
C HIS A 45 50.64 -3.16 53.52
N ILE A 46 49.47 -2.69 53.08
CA ILE A 46 48.34 -2.36 53.96
C ILE A 46 47.80 -3.58 54.69
N ALA A 47 47.94 -4.77 54.10
CA ALA A 47 47.58 -6.03 54.74
C ALA A 47 48.36 -6.29 56.05
N GLU A 48 49.54 -5.70 56.21
CA GLU A 48 50.35 -5.80 57.42
C GLU A 48 49.88 -4.82 58.52
N CYS A 49 49.01 -3.87 58.18
CA CYS A 49 48.43 -2.89 59.09
C CYS A 49 46.96 -3.20 59.37
N SER A 50 46.65 -3.77 60.53
CA SER A 50 45.26 -4.11 60.91
C SER A 50 44.31 -2.89 60.87
N GLU A 51 44.79 -1.72 61.29
CA GLU A 51 44.00 -0.47 61.25
C GLU A 51 43.75 0.03 59.83
N CYS A 52 44.78 0.15 58.99
CA CYS A 52 44.61 0.63 57.62
C CYS A 52 43.90 -0.40 56.73
N TYR A 53 44.09 -1.70 56.97
CA TYR A 53 43.32 -2.76 56.33
C TYR A 53 41.84 -2.65 56.65
N GLY A 54 41.49 -2.44 57.93
CA GLY A 54 40.11 -2.20 58.34
C GLY A 54 39.50 -0.94 57.71
N LYS A 55 40.28 0.15 57.59
CA LYS A 55 39.84 1.38 56.91
C LYS A 55 39.55 1.15 55.41
N VAL A 56 40.42 0.41 54.70
CA VAL A 56 40.19 0.06 53.29
C VAL A 56 38.94 -0.80 53.11
N LEU A 57 38.77 -1.83 53.94
CA LEU A 57 37.58 -2.68 53.89
C LEU A 57 36.30 -1.91 54.17
N ASN A 58 36.31 -1.03 55.17
CA ASN A 58 35.16 -0.17 55.46
C ASN A 58 34.86 0.76 54.28
N ARG A 59 35.87 1.34 53.63
CA ARG A 59 35.65 2.21 52.47
C ARG A 59 35.05 1.45 51.28
N MET A 60 35.52 0.22 51.04
CA MET A 60 34.96 -0.66 50.00
C MET A 60 33.52 -1.05 50.32
N ARG A 61 33.21 -1.38 51.57
CA ARG A 61 31.86 -1.66 52.07
C ARG A 61 30.91 -0.48 51.85
N GLN A 62 31.34 0.73 52.23
CA GLN A 62 30.57 1.96 52.07
C GLN A 62 30.15 2.25 50.63
N ARG A 63 30.97 1.85 49.65
CA ARG A 63 30.59 1.97 48.22
C ARG A 63 29.27 1.26 47.92
N TYR A 64 28.97 0.14 48.57
CA TYR A 64 27.77 -0.64 48.30
C TYR A 64 26.60 -0.27 49.23
N THR A 65 26.88 0.21 50.45
CA THR A 65 25.84 0.50 51.45
C THR A 65 25.41 1.96 51.51
N GLU A 66 26.31 2.89 51.21
CA GLU A 66 26.10 4.35 51.34
C GLU A 66 25.97 5.05 49.98
N SER A 67 25.99 4.30 48.87
CA SER A 67 25.76 4.90 47.55
C SER A 67 24.32 5.42 47.46
N THR A 68 24.20 6.75 47.40
CA THR A 68 22.92 7.45 47.20
C THR A 68 22.47 7.40 45.74
N ASP A 69 23.40 7.11 44.83
CA ASP A 69 23.14 7.05 43.41
C ASP A 69 22.52 5.68 43.04
N ARG A 70 21.67 5.68 42.03
CA ARG A 70 21.07 4.44 41.51
C ARG A 70 22.14 3.65 40.74
N GLU A 71 22.46 2.46 41.22
CA GLU A 71 23.37 1.49 40.61
C GLU A 71 22.68 0.13 40.40
N TRP A 72 23.34 -0.76 39.66
CA TRP A 72 22.82 -2.09 39.32
C TRP A 72 22.44 -2.97 40.53
N PHE A 73 23.04 -2.70 41.70
CA PHE A 73 22.77 -3.43 42.95
C PHE A 73 21.75 -2.75 43.88
N THR A 74 21.28 -1.53 43.58
CA THR A 74 20.44 -0.73 44.51
C THR A 74 19.14 -1.44 44.92
N GLN A 75 18.56 -2.26 44.05
CA GLN A 75 17.32 -3.01 44.33
C GLN A 75 17.56 -4.39 44.96
N ARG A 76 18.82 -4.83 45.13
CA ARG A 76 19.19 -6.18 45.57
C ARG A 76 19.52 -6.23 47.06
N ARG A 77 18.49 -6.00 47.90
CA ARG A 77 18.67 -5.87 49.36
C ARG A 77 19.29 -7.12 50.00
N ALA A 78 18.92 -8.32 49.56
CA ALA A 78 19.47 -9.58 50.07
C ALA A 78 20.97 -9.72 49.76
N PHE A 79 21.38 -9.41 48.52
CA PHE A 79 22.78 -9.39 48.13
C PHE A 79 23.59 -8.35 48.92
N LEU A 80 23.06 -7.15 49.13
CA LEU A 80 23.74 -6.11 49.92
C LEU A 80 23.93 -6.53 51.39
N GLN A 81 22.95 -7.22 51.99
CA GLN A 81 23.07 -7.78 53.34
C GLN A 81 24.11 -8.91 53.42
N GLU A 82 24.14 -9.79 52.41
CA GLU A 82 25.14 -10.85 52.31
C GLU A 82 26.55 -10.26 52.17
N LEU A 83 26.71 -9.26 51.29
CA LEU A 83 27.97 -8.57 51.04
C LEU A 83 28.49 -7.87 52.30
N GLU A 84 27.61 -7.23 53.07
CA GLU A 84 27.92 -6.63 54.37
C GLU A 84 28.50 -7.68 55.34
N GLY A 85 27.86 -8.85 55.45
CA GLY A 85 28.37 -9.97 56.25
C GLY A 85 29.73 -10.47 55.76
N MET A 86 29.94 -10.56 54.44
CA MET A 86 31.24 -10.97 53.87
C MET A 86 32.35 -9.95 54.15
N PHE A 87 32.06 -8.64 54.17
CA PHE A 87 33.03 -7.61 54.54
C PHE A 87 33.38 -7.67 56.04
N GLN A 88 32.41 -7.98 56.91
CA GLN A 88 32.65 -8.20 58.33
C GLN A 88 33.55 -9.44 58.56
N ASP A 89 33.29 -10.54 57.86
CA ASP A 89 34.12 -11.74 57.88
C ASP A 89 35.55 -11.47 57.35
N ALA A 90 35.69 -10.73 56.26
CA ALA A 90 37.00 -10.35 55.73
C ALA A 90 37.79 -9.46 56.70
N ARG A 91 37.11 -8.61 57.47
CA ARG A 91 37.73 -7.81 58.54
C ARG A 91 38.26 -8.70 59.68
N GLY A 92 37.59 -9.82 59.95
CA GLY A 92 38.06 -10.87 60.87
C GLY A 92 39.08 -11.83 60.27
N HIS A 93 39.55 -11.59 59.02
CA HIS A 93 40.41 -12.49 58.25
C HIS A 93 39.87 -13.91 58.03
N THR A 94 38.56 -14.14 58.22
CA THR A 94 37.93 -15.45 58.04
C THR A 94 37.55 -15.73 56.59
N LYS A 95 37.29 -14.69 55.79
CA LYS A 95 37.02 -14.78 54.35
C LYS A 95 38.02 -13.96 53.53
N SER A 96 38.38 -14.49 52.36
CA SER A 96 39.28 -13.80 51.44
C SER A 96 38.53 -12.76 50.58
N LEU A 97 39.22 -11.68 50.22
CA LEU A 97 38.71 -10.67 49.28
C LEU A 97 38.32 -11.26 47.93
N LYS A 98 39.01 -12.33 47.48
CA LYS A 98 38.69 -13.05 46.24
C LYS A 98 37.27 -13.63 46.25
N LEU A 99 36.80 -14.12 47.40
CA LEU A 99 35.43 -14.64 47.52
C LEU A 99 34.40 -13.52 47.40
N ILE A 100 34.69 -12.33 47.94
CA ILE A 100 33.83 -11.15 47.80
C ILE A 100 33.75 -10.74 46.32
N GLU A 101 34.88 -10.67 45.64
CA GLU A 101 34.94 -10.35 44.20
C GLU A 101 34.18 -11.39 43.36
N ALA A 102 34.38 -12.68 43.61
CA ALA A 102 33.67 -13.75 42.91
C ALA A 102 32.14 -13.66 43.12
N ARG A 103 31.69 -13.35 44.35
CA ARG A 103 30.27 -13.17 44.65
C ARG A 103 29.67 -11.95 43.95
N ILE A 104 30.41 -10.83 43.91
CA ILE A 104 30.02 -9.63 43.17
C ILE A 104 29.89 -9.94 41.67
N GLU A 105 30.87 -10.62 41.07
CA GLU A 105 30.81 -10.95 39.65
C GLU A 105 29.65 -11.90 39.34
N SER A 106 29.44 -12.95 40.14
CA SER A 106 28.29 -13.84 39.99
C SER A 106 26.93 -13.10 40.07
N GLU A 107 26.79 -12.16 41.01
CA GLU A 107 25.57 -11.36 41.11
C GLU A 107 25.38 -10.42 39.91
N LYS A 108 26.46 -9.81 39.40
CA LYS A 108 26.43 -9.00 38.18
C LYS A 108 25.98 -9.82 36.98
N GLU A 109 26.42 -11.07 36.87
CA GLU A 109 26.00 -11.97 35.81
C GLU A 109 24.50 -12.29 35.88
N ALA A 110 24.03 -12.63 37.08
CA ALA A 110 22.61 -12.85 37.32
C ALA A 110 21.77 -11.58 37.03
N TRP A 111 22.31 -10.40 37.35
CA TRP A 111 21.71 -9.12 37.02
C TRP A 111 21.64 -8.88 35.53
N TYR A 112 22.75 -9.06 34.81
CA TYR A 112 22.81 -8.85 33.37
C TYR A 112 21.81 -9.75 32.63
N ARG A 113 21.76 -11.04 32.97
CA ARG A 113 20.77 -11.98 32.42
C ARG A 113 19.33 -11.56 32.75
N TRP A 114 19.06 -11.14 33.98
CA TRP A 114 17.73 -10.67 34.37
C TRP A 114 17.31 -9.44 33.58
N VAL A 115 18.20 -8.47 33.37
CA VAL A 115 17.93 -7.28 32.54
C VAL A 115 17.54 -7.71 31.14
N LEU A 116 18.33 -8.58 30.50
CA LEU A 116 18.07 -9.02 29.13
C LEU A 116 16.76 -9.82 28.97
N ARG A 117 16.37 -10.59 30.00
CA ARG A 117 15.05 -11.25 30.01
C ARG A 117 13.91 -10.27 30.20
N LYS A 118 14.09 -9.25 31.03
CA LYS A 118 13.07 -8.23 31.32
C LYS A 118 12.85 -7.30 30.13
N TYR A 119 13.89 -7.07 29.34
CA TYR A 119 13.95 -6.10 28.25
C TYR A 119 14.23 -6.83 26.91
N PRO A 120 13.25 -7.60 26.40
CA PRO A 120 13.41 -8.43 25.20
C PRO A 120 13.63 -7.62 23.92
N GLU A 121 13.44 -6.32 23.94
CA GLU A 121 13.74 -5.42 22.83
C GLU A 121 15.23 -5.36 22.48
N PHE A 122 16.14 -5.57 23.44
CA PHE A 122 17.56 -5.74 23.13
C PHE A 122 17.79 -6.95 22.21
N ILE A 123 16.99 -8.01 22.40
CA ILE A 123 16.99 -9.24 21.58
C ILE A 123 16.26 -9.02 20.25
N ALA A 124 15.18 -8.24 20.27
CA ALA A 124 14.43 -7.91 19.06
C ALA A 124 15.22 -7.00 18.10
N ALA A 125 16.04 -6.11 18.65
CA ALA A 125 16.92 -5.24 17.88
C ALA A 125 18.06 -6.01 17.20
N SER A 126 18.56 -7.09 17.83
CA SER A 126 19.65 -7.91 17.29
C SER A 126 19.29 -8.71 16.03
N ASP A 127 18.00 -8.85 15.73
CA ASP A 127 17.47 -9.49 14.51
C ASP A 127 17.93 -8.80 13.22
N ARG A 128 18.14 -7.47 13.28
CA ARG A 128 18.57 -6.67 12.12
C ARG A 128 20.07 -6.84 11.80
N GLY A 129 20.86 -7.33 12.75
CA GLY A 129 22.31 -7.53 12.62
C GLY A 129 22.72 -8.94 12.20
N GLY A 130 21.76 -9.86 11.98
CA GLY A 130 22.04 -11.25 11.60
C GLY A 130 22.37 -12.18 12.76
N ALA A 131 22.23 -11.74 14.01
CA ALA A 131 22.36 -12.61 15.18
C ALA A 131 21.09 -13.45 15.36
N ASN A 132 21.24 -14.75 15.54
CA ASN A 132 20.12 -15.68 15.69
C ASN A 132 19.46 -15.49 17.06
N GLN A 133 18.24 -14.93 17.10
CA GLN A 133 17.53 -14.66 18.36
C GLN A 133 17.39 -15.91 19.24
N ASP A 134 17.26 -17.08 18.63
CA ASP A 134 17.09 -18.33 19.35
C ASP A 134 18.38 -18.78 20.04
N GLU A 135 19.54 -18.47 19.45
CA GLU A 135 20.85 -18.69 20.09
C GLU A 135 21.05 -17.74 21.28
N LEU A 136 20.66 -16.47 21.12
CA LEU A 136 20.72 -15.50 22.21
C LEU A 136 19.82 -15.89 23.39
N ARG A 137 18.59 -16.37 23.10
CA ARG A 137 17.67 -16.89 24.13
C ARG A 137 18.24 -18.14 24.80
N ALA A 138 18.77 -19.08 24.02
CA ALA A 138 19.38 -20.30 24.56
C ALA A 138 20.56 -19.98 25.50
N MET A 139 21.40 -19.01 25.16
CA MET A 139 22.49 -18.58 26.05
C MET A 139 22.02 -17.85 27.30
N LEU A 140 20.89 -17.13 27.25
CA LEU A 140 20.31 -16.53 28.45
C LEU A 140 19.82 -17.60 29.43
N ASP A 141 19.35 -18.74 28.92
CA ASP A 141 18.88 -19.86 29.73
C ASP A 141 20.03 -20.76 30.20
N ASP A 142 21.20 -20.67 29.57
CA ASP A 142 22.43 -21.36 29.96
C ASP A 142 23.16 -20.63 31.12
N PRO A 143 23.20 -21.22 32.32
CA PRO A 143 23.89 -20.62 33.47
C PRO A 143 25.42 -20.70 33.36
N ASP A 144 25.96 -21.60 32.54
CA ASP A 144 27.40 -21.87 32.46
C ASP A 144 28.13 -20.96 31.46
N ARG A 145 27.37 -20.25 30.61
CA ARG A 145 27.93 -19.25 29.69
C ARG A 145 28.48 -18.04 30.45
N SER A 146 29.62 -17.52 30.00
CA SER A 146 30.21 -16.36 30.64
C SER A 146 29.48 -15.07 30.29
N ARG A 147 29.51 -14.07 31.19
CA ARG A 147 29.01 -12.72 30.87
C ARG A 147 29.60 -12.14 29.60
N ASN A 148 30.90 -12.36 29.39
CA ASN A 148 31.65 -11.71 28.32
C ASN A 148 31.20 -12.24 26.96
N GLU A 149 30.89 -13.53 26.86
CA GLU A 149 30.28 -14.12 25.67
C GLU A 149 28.89 -13.54 25.40
N LEU A 150 28.05 -13.44 26.43
CA LEU A 150 26.71 -12.82 26.32
C LEU A 150 26.79 -11.37 25.84
N VAL A 151 27.65 -10.56 26.46
CA VAL A 151 27.85 -9.15 26.08
C VAL A 151 28.35 -9.04 24.64
N THR A 152 29.27 -9.91 24.24
CA THR A 152 29.84 -9.90 22.88
C THR A 152 28.77 -10.19 21.85
N MET A 153 27.98 -11.26 22.03
CA MET A 153 26.93 -11.61 21.07
C MET A 153 25.85 -10.53 20.97
N ILE A 154 25.49 -9.91 22.09
CA ILE A 154 24.51 -8.81 22.10
C ILE A 154 25.05 -7.59 21.34
N LEU A 155 26.31 -7.23 21.58
CA LEU A 155 26.95 -6.12 20.86
C LEU A 155 27.12 -6.39 19.37
N GLU A 156 27.37 -7.64 19.00
CA GLU A 156 27.41 -8.07 17.59
C GLU A 156 26.02 -7.99 16.95
N GLY A 157 24.98 -8.42 17.66
CA GLY A 157 23.61 -8.37 17.16
C GLY A 157 23.06 -6.95 17.03
N ILE A 158 23.27 -6.09 18.02
CA ILE A 158 22.80 -4.69 18.01
C ILE A 158 23.63 -3.83 17.05
N GLY A 159 24.91 -4.20 16.85
CA GLY A 159 25.88 -3.38 16.15
C GLY A 159 26.53 -2.33 17.05
N LYS A 160 27.66 -1.77 16.59
CA LYS A 160 28.44 -0.78 17.32
C LYS A 160 28.33 0.59 16.63
N PRO A 161 28.05 1.68 17.36
CA PRO A 161 28.01 3.01 16.77
C PRO A 161 29.41 3.45 16.32
N GLN A 162 29.46 4.43 15.41
CA GLN A 162 30.73 5.00 14.95
C GLN A 162 31.51 5.59 16.14
N GLY A 163 32.81 5.26 16.23
CA GLY A 163 33.67 5.71 17.34
C GLY A 163 33.46 4.95 18.66
N TRP A 164 32.78 3.80 18.65
CA TRP A 164 32.70 2.92 19.81
C TRP A 164 34.09 2.43 20.27
N PRO A 165 34.37 2.34 21.59
CA PRO A 165 33.48 2.67 22.72
C PRO A 165 33.52 4.13 23.15
N SER A 166 34.55 4.89 22.77
CA SER A 166 34.84 6.23 23.30
C SER A 166 33.74 7.27 23.01
N SER A 167 33.02 7.15 21.90
CA SER A 167 31.90 8.04 21.58
C SER A 167 30.74 7.91 22.58
N VAL A 168 30.45 6.69 23.04
CA VAL A 168 29.40 6.42 24.03
C VAL A 168 29.81 6.88 25.42
N GLU A 169 31.09 6.75 25.75
CA GLU A 169 31.63 7.29 27.00
C GLU A 169 31.55 8.81 27.03
N ALA A 170 31.99 9.49 25.97
CA ALA A 170 31.91 10.95 25.86
C ALA A 170 30.47 11.47 25.91
N PHE A 171 29.52 10.72 25.34
CA PHE A 171 28.10 11.03 25.45
C PHE A 171 27.58 10.89 26.88
N ALA A 172 27.92 9.80 27.57
CA ALA A 172 27.51 9.56 28.96
C ALA A 172 28.02 10.66 29.92
N ASP A 173 29.24 11.17 29.68
CA ASP A 173 29.79 12.28 30.44
C ASP A 173 29.05 13.60 30.18
N LYS A 174 28.70 13.88 28.90
CA LYS A 174 27.91 15.06 28.52
C LYS A 174 26.49 15.02 29.09
N ALA A 175 25.82 13.87 28.99
CA ALA A 175 24.48 13.68 29.55
C ALA A 175 24.50 13.86 31.07
N TYR A 176 25.52 13.34 31.76
CA TYR A 176 25.66 13.55 33.19
C TYR A 176 25.92 15.02 33.56
N ALA A 177 26.72 15.75 32.79
CA ALA A 177 26.95 17.18 33.01
C ALA A 177 25.65 18.00 32.86
N ALA A 178 24.80 17.60 31.92
CA ALA A 178 23.50 18.23 31.68
C ALA A 178 22.38 17.72 32.61
N LYS A 179 22.63 16.79 33.55
CA LYS A 179 21.59 16.10 34.34
C LYS A 179 20.58 17.00 35.07
N ASN A 180 20.99 18.23 35.41
CA ASN A 180 20.17 19.20 36.12
C ASN A 180 19.44 20.18 35.17
N ASP A 181 19.71 20.11 33.87
CA ASP A 181 19.12 20.94 32.82
C ASP A 181 18.38 20.06 31.81
N ALA A 182 17.07 19.95 32.00
CA ALA A 182 16.20 19.14 31.15
C ALA A 182 16.18 19.61 29.68
N SER A 183 16.41 20.90 29.42
CA SER A 183 16.41 21.47 28.07
C SER A 183 17.69 21.08 27.31
N GLU A 184 18.84 21.19 27.98
CA GLU A 184 20.12 20.77 27.40
C GLU A 184 20.18 19.25 27.20
N LEU A 185 19.64 18.45 28.13
CA LEU A 185 19.49 17.01 27.94
C LEU A 185 18.63 16.67 26.72
N LYS A 186 17.48 17.34 26.56
CA LYS A 186 16.58 17.12 25.43
C LYS A 186 17.28 17.41 24.09
N LYS A 187 18.07 18.49 24.01
CA LYS A 187 18.89 18.81 22.82
C LYS A 187 19.97 17.76 22.56
N LEU A 188 20.64 17.26 23.60
CA LEU A 188 21.65 16.21 23.48
C LEU A 188 21.04 14.91 22.96
N TYR A 189 19.87 14.51 23.46
CA TYR A 189 19.16 13.32 22.98
C TYR A 189 18.67 13.46 21.55
N PHE A 190 18.15 14.64 21.22
CA PHE A 190 17.74 14.95 19.86
C PHE A 190 18.89 14.79 18.86
N ALA A 191 20.04 15.39 19.16
CA ALA A 191 21.22 15.34 18.30
C ALA A 191 21.83 13.93 18.16
N GLN A 192 21.68 13.09 19.18
CA GLN A 192 22.31 11.77 19.22
C GLN A 192 21.43 10.66 18.63
N PHE A 193 20.12 10.69 18.86
CA PHE A 193 19.22 9.58 18.52
C PHE A 193 18.36 9.82 17.28
N PHE A 194 18.07 11.07 16.93
CA PHE A 194 17.17 11.40 15.83
C PHE A 194 17.88 11.91 14.58
N ILE A 195 19.15 12.31 14.70
CA ILE A 195 19.97 12.84 13.60
C ILE A 195 21.06 11.84 13.22
N THR A 196 21.16 11.53 11.93
CA THR A 196 22.21 10.69 11.38
C THR A 196 23.50 11.50 11.21
N GLN A 197 24.48 11.28 12.09
CA GLN A 197 25.83 11.81 11.94
C GLN A 197 26.57 11.03 10.83
N PRO A 198 27.23 11.66 9.83
CA PRO A 198 27.50 13.10 9.66
C PRO A 198 26.51 13.85 8.74
N SER A 199 25.52 13.17 8.16
CA SER A 199 24.63 13.74 7.13
C SER A 199 23.71 14.87 7.64
N GLY A 200 23.46 14.95 8.94
CA GLY A 200 22.52 15.91 9.52
C GLY A 200 21.06 15.62 9.18
N ALA A 201 20.78 14.53 8.45
CA ALA A 201 19.43 14.11 8.09
C ALA A 201 18.74 13.40 9.26
N VAL A 202 17.43 13.53 9.33
CA VAL A 202 16.59 12.81 10.28
C VAL A 202 16.65 11.31 9.95
N LEU A 203 16.76 10.48 10.98
CA LEU A 203 16.76 9.03 10.83
C LEU A 203 15.45 8.54 10.16
N ASP A 204 15.56 7.58 9.23
CA ASP A 204 14.41 7.03 8.52
C ASP A 204 13.35 6.51 9.49
N ASN A 205 12.08 6.88 9.25
CA ASN A 205 10.92 6.57 10.10
C ASN A 205 10.95 7.18 11.51
N ALA A 206 11.92 8.05 11.83
CA ALA A 206 11.99 8.72 13.14
C ALA A 206 11.28 10.08 13.19
N GLN A 207 10.88 10.64 12.03
CA GLN A 207 10.27 11.97 11.93
C GLN A 207 9.06 12.16 12.86
N ARG A 208 8.13 11.19 12.89
CA ARG A 208 6.93 11.25 13.75
C ARG A 208 7.28 11.32 15.24
N TYR A 209 8.23 10.50 15.68
CA TYR A 209 8.68 10.46 17.07
C TYR A 209 9.51 11.69 17.43
N MET A 210 10.23 12.23 16.46
CA MET A 210 11.02 13.45 16.60
C MET A 210 10.12 14.67 16.84
N GLU A 211 9.09 14.85 16.03
CA GLU A 211 8.11 15.94 16.16
C GLU A 211 7.37 15.85 17.51
N GLU A 212 7.01 14.63 17.93
CA GLU A 212 6.37 14.39 19.22
C GLU A 212 7.29 14.67 20.41
N PHE A 213 8.55 14.28 20.31
CA PHE A 213 9.55 14.55 21.34
C PHE A 213 9.87 16.05 21.43
N GLN A 214 9.94 16.77 20.31
CA GLN A 214 10.13 18.22 20.31
C GLN A 214 8.90 18.96 20.84
N GLY A 215 7.70 18.59 20.39
CA GLY A 215 6.45 19.28 20.69
C GLY A 215 5.95 19.10 22.12
N SER A 216 6.47 18.12 22.87
CA SER A 216 6.11 17.91 24.27
C SER A 216 7.31 18.09 25.20
N ASP A 217 7.17 18.98 26.19
CA ASP A 217 8.16 19.16 27.26
C ASP A 217 7.98 18.17 28.42
N THR A 218 6.93 17.34 28.38
CA THR A 218 6.61 16.38 29.45
C THR A 218 6.98 14.94 29.10
N ILE A 219 7.26 14.64 27.83
CA ILE A 219 7.65 13.31 27.38
C ILE A 219 9.15 13.11 27.63
N THR A 220 9.49 12.12 28.45
CA THR A 220 10.89 11.70 28.62
C THR A 220 11.33 10.79 27.47
N LEU A 221 12.64 10.63 27.31
CA LEU A 221 13.17 9.75 26.27
C LEU A 221 12.72 8.30 26.49
N GLU A 222 12.58 7.84 27.73
CA GLU A 222 12.07 6.50 28.07
C GLU A 222 10.62 6.32 27.63
N ALA A 223 9.76 7.32 27.87
CA ALA A 223 8.38 7.28 27.42
C ALA A 223 8.31 7.25 25.88
N MET A 224 9.27 7.90 25.20
CA MET A 224 9.37 7.83 23.74
C MET A 224 9.82 6.44 23.27
N MET A 225 10.82 5.83 23.93
CA MET A 225 11.26 4.47 23.65
C MET A 225 10.14 3.44 23.87
N ASP A 226 9.39 3.56 24.97
CA ASP A 226 8.23 2.71 25.26
C ASP A 226 7.22 2.74 24.13
N ARG A 227 6.93 3.94 23.62
CA ARG A 227 5.99 4.12 22.52
C ARG A 227 6.51 3.55 21.21
N ILE A 228 7.80 3.75 20.88
CA ILE A 228 8.41 3.11 19.70
C ILE A 228 8.31 1.59 19.80
N VAL A 229 8.60 1.01 20.97
CA VAL A 229 8.50 -0.43 21.22
C VAL A 229 7.05 -0.90 21.10
N SER A 230 6.08 -0.14 21.63
CA SER A 230 4.65 -0.44 21.51
C SER A 230 4.21 -0.44 20.04
N ASP A 231 4.54 0.61 19.28
CA ASP A 231 4.21 0.73 17.85
C ASP A 231 4.83 -0.43 17.05
N ILE A 232 6.07 -0.84 17.37
CA ILE A 232 6.71 -2.02 16.73
C ILE A 232 5.95 -3.31 17.07
N ARG A 233 5.52 -3.50 18.32
CA ARG A 233 4.74 -4.68 18.74
C ARG A 233 3.37 -4.70 18.05
N GLU A 234 2.68 -3.58 17.99
CA GLU A 234 1.40 -3.45 17.29
C GLU A 234 1.54 -3.70 15.78
N SER A 235 2.60 -3.18 15.17
CA SER A 235 2.94 -3.45 13.77
C SER A 235 3.16 -4.95 13.53
N ARG A 236 3.95 -5.62 14.39
CA ARG A 236 4.16 -7.07 14.31
C ARG A 236 2.87 -7.87 14.50
N ASN A 237 2.02 -7.46 15.44
CA ASN A 237 0.74 -8.14 15.70
C ASN A 237 -0.27 -7.95 14.57
N SER A 238 -0.22 -6.83 13.85
CA SER A 238 -1.08 -6.55 12.70
C SER A 238 -0.54 -7.11 11.36
N GLN A 239 0.72 -7.53 11.33
CA GLN A 239 1.35 -8.10 10.12
C GLN A 239 0.62 -9.35 9.58
N PRO A 240 0.22 -10.35 10.38
CA PRO A 240 -0.54 -11.50 9.86
C PRO A 240 -1.89 -11.10 9.25
N GLN A 241 -2.54 -10.06 9.79
CA GLN A 241 -3.79 -9.53 9.22
C GLN A 241 -3.52 -8.87 7.87
N ARG A 242 -2.45 -8.08 7.75
CA ARG A 242 -2.04 -7.45 6.48
C ARG A 242 -1.71 -8.51 5.42
N GLU A 243 -0.93 -9.52 5.76
CA GLU A 243 -0.58 -10.62 4.85
C GLU A 243 -1.83 -11.40 4.41
N ASN A 244 -2.80 -11.62 5.31
CA ASN A 244 -4.08 -12.22 4.96
C ASN A 244 -4.90 -11.32 4.00
N HIS A 245 -4.95 -10.02 4.27
CA HIS A 245 -5.61 -9.06 3.38
C HIS A 245 -4.94 -9.00 1.99
N GLU A 246 -3.62 -8.99 1.92
CA GLU A 246 -2.86 -9.03 0.66
C GLU A 246 -3.13 -10.32 -0.11
N ARG A 247 -3.09 -11.48 0.56
CA ARG A 247 -3.47 -12.76 -0.05
C ARG A 247 -4.89 -12.73 -0.61
N ARG A 248 -5.84 -12.20 0.14
CA ARG A 248 -7.23 -12.07 -0.30
C ARG A 248 -7.36 -11.12 -1.49
N LEU A 249 -6.61 -10.02 -1.52
CA LEU A 249 -6.58 -9.11 -2.67
C LEU A 249 -6.02 -9.80 -3.92
N ASP A 250 -4.97 -10.60 -3.77
CA ASP A 250 -4.41 -11.36 -4.90
C ASP A 250 -5.33 -12.49 -5.37
N GLU A 251 -6.03 -13.16 -4.47
CA GLU A 251 -7.10 -14.10 -4.81
C GLU A 251 -8.23 -13.41 -5.59
N LEU A 252 -8.67 -12.23 -5.15
CA LEU A 252 -9.69 -11.43 -5.85
C LEU A 252 -9.20 -10.95 -7.22
N ARG A 253 -7.93 -10.53 -7.35
CA ARG A 253 -7.33 -10.16 -8.65
C ARG A 253 -7.27 -11.36 -9.59
N ARG A 254 -6.87 -12.54 -9.10
CA ARG A 254 -6.89 -13.79 -9.87
C ARG A 254 -8.31 -14.18 -10.28
N ALA A 255 -9.28 -14.08 -9.38
CA ALA A 255 -10.68 -14.37 -9.67
C ALA A 255 -11.26 -13.39 -10.72
N LYS A 256 -10.97 -12.09 -10.60
CA LYS A 256 -11.38 -11.07 -11.57
C LYS A 256 -10.80 -11.35 -12.96
N THR A 257 -9.51 -11.63 -13.06
CA THR A 257 -8.87 -11.93 -14.35
C THR A 257 -9.38 -13.23 -14.97
N ALA A 258 -9.66 -14.27 -14.16
CA ALA A 258 -10.29 -15.50 -14.63
C ALA A 258 -11.72 -15.26 -15.11
N PHE A 259 -12.51 -14.47 -14.38
CA PHE A 259 -13.86 -14.10 -14.78
C PHE A 259 -13.87 -13.30 -16.09
N GLU A 260 -12.98 -12.32 -16.24
CA GLU A 260 -12.84 -11.55 -17.49
C GLU A 260 -12.46 -12.45 -18.68
N ARG A 261 -11.53 -13.39 -18.49
CA ARG A 261 -11.19 -14.39 -19.51
C ARG A 261 -12.36 -15.30 -19.86
N ASN A 262 -13.06 -15.84 -18.87
CA ASN A 262 -14.24 -16.68 -19.08
C ASN A 262 -15.37 -15.91 -19.78
N LYS A 263 -15.57 -14.63 -19.43
CA LYS A 263 -16.52 -13.74 -20.09
C LYS A 263 -16.15 -13.50 -21.55
N MET A 264 -14.87 -13.31 -21.86
CA MET A 264 -14.39 -13.17 -23.24
C MET A 264 -14.56 -14.48 -24.03
N GLN A 265 -14.25 -15.63 -23.42
CA GLN A 265 -14.45 -16.95 -24.04
C GLN A 265 -15.93 -17.27 -24.30
N ALA A 266 -16.81 -16.99 -23.32
CA ALA A 266 -18.25 -17.15 -23.49
C ALA A 266 -18.81 -16.24 -24.59
N LYS A 267 -18.33 -14.98 -24.67
CA LYS A 267 -18.65 -14.09 -25.78
C LYS A 267 -18.16 -14.64 -27.12
N SER A 268 -16.94 -15.17 -27.20
CA SER A 268 -16.43 -15.76 -28.45
C SER A 268 -17.20 -17.03 -28.86
N GLN A 269 -17.66 -17.85 -27.92
CA GLN A 269 -18.48 -19.03 -28.20
C GLN A 269 -19.88 -18.65 -28.69
N LEU A 270 -20.49 -17.62 -28.09
CA LEU A 270 -21.77 -17.07 -28.55
C LEU A 270 -21.65 -16.42 -29.94
N SER A 271 -20.55 -15.74 -30.23
CA SER A 271 -20.24 -15.22 -31.58
C SER A 271 -19.99 -16.34 -32.58
N SER A 272 -19.37 -17.46 -32.19
CA SER A 272 -19.16 -18.62 -33.07
C SER A 272 -20.48 -19.32 -33.44
N ASN A 273 -21.44 -19.39 -32.51
CA ASN A 273 -22.74 -19.99 -32.80
C ASN A 273 -23.63 -19.07 -33.67
N ASN A 274 -23.58 -17.75 -33.44
CA ASN A 274 -24.33 -16.78 -34.26
C ASN A 274 -23.68 -16.47 -35.62
N ALA A 275 -22.37 -16.68 -35.79
CA ALA A 275 -21.69 -16.56 -37.09
C ALA A 275 -22.13 -17.63 -38.10
N SER A 276 -22.63 -18.79 -37.64
CA SER A 276 -23.14 -19.82 -38.55
C SER A 276 -24.45 -19.41 -39.25
N ALA A 277 -25.35 -18.71 -38.55
CA ALA A 277 -26.64 -18.28 -39.09
C ALA A 277 -26.58 -16.98 -39.91
N ALA A 278 -25.64 -16.07 -39.60
CA ALA A 278 -25.46 -14.83 -40.36
C ALA A 278 -24.79 -15.05 -41.73
N SER A 279 -24.18 -16.21 -41.97
CA SER A 279 -23.43 -16.48 -43.19
C SER A 279 -24.31 -16.88 -44.39
N GLU A 280 -25.43 -17.57 -44.22
CA GLU A 280 -26.10 -18.23 -45.37
C GLU A 280 -26.77 -17.26 -46.38
N LYS A 281 -27.19 -16.06 -45.93
CA LYS A 281 -27.82 -15.04 -46.80
C LYS A 281 -26.84 -14.13 -47.54
N LEU A 282 -25.57 -14.09 -47.14
CA LEU A 282 -24.53 -13.31 -47.84
C LEU A 282 -23.82 -14.11 -48.93
N TYR A 283 -23.98 -15.44 -48.99
CA TYR A 283 -23.44 -16.29 -50.06
C TYR A 283 -24.38 -16.40 -51.28
N ASN A 284 -25.68 -16.12 -51.13
CA ASN A 284 -26.67 -16.14 -52.22
C ASN A 284 -27.00 -14.71 -52.69
N LEU A 285 -26.02 -14.05 -53.28
CA LEU A 285 -26.18 -12.71 -53.83
C LEU A 285 -27.01 -12.73 -55.12
N PRO A 286 -27.97 -11.81 -55.31
CA PRO A 286 -28.66 -11.67 -56.59
C PRO A 286 -27.68 -11.22 -57.70
N PRO A 287 -28.03 -11.40 -58.98
CA PRO A 287 -27.21 -10.88 -60.07
C PRO A 287 -27.13 -9.35 -60.03
N CYS A 288 -26.06 -8.79 -60.58
CA CYS A 288 -25.86 -7.35 -60.67
C CYS A 288 -27.07 -6.67 -61.33
N LEU A 289 -27.58 -5.60 -60.73
CA LEU A 289 -28.78 -4.92 -61.20
C LEU A 289 -28.64 -4.37 -62.64
N VAL A 290 -27.43 -3.95 -63.02
CA VAL A 290 -27.15 -3.31 -64.32
C VAL A 290 -26.77 -4.32 -65.40
N CYS A 291 -25.76 -5.16 -65.15
CA CYS A 291 -25.23 -6.08 -66.17
C CYS A 291 -25.78 -7.51 -66.07
N LYS A 292 -26.59 -7.81 -65.05
CA LYS A 292 -27.12 -9.16 -64.72
C LYS A 292 -26.06 -10.24 -64.53
N GLY A 293 -24.79 -9.85 -64.40
CA GLY A 293 -23.67 -10.75 -64.13
C GLY A 293 -23.64 -11.26 -62.69
N LYS A 294 -22.93 -12.38 -62.47
CA LYS A 294 -22.70 -12.95 -61.14
C LYS A 294 -21.78 -12.03 -60.34
N VAL A 295 -22.16 -11.70 -59.11
CA VAL A 295 -21.38 -10.83 -58.21
C VAL A 295 -20.47 -11.67 -57.31
N ASP A 296 -19.22 -11.27 -57.18
CA ASP A 296 -18.25 -11.87 -56.26
C ASP A 296 -18.55 -11.43 -54.81
N SER A 297 -18.67 -12.39 -53.91
CA SER A 297 -18.95 -12.18 -52.49
C SER A 297 -17.87 -11.37 -51.75
N SER A 298 -16.67 -11.23 -52.31
CA SER A 298 -15.56 -10.51 -51.69
C SER A 298 -15.51 -9.01 -52.01
N LYS A 299 -16.22 -8.54 -53.04
CA LYS A 299 -16.20 -7.14 -53.52
C LYS A 299 -17.59 -6.69 -53.98
N VAL A 300 -18.56 -6.72 -53.07
CA VAL A 300 -19.95 -6.35 -53.36
C VAL A 300 -20.18 -4.89 -53.02
N LEU A 301 -20.76 -4.14 -53.96
CA LEU A 301 -21.40 -2.86 -53.67
C LEU A 301 -22.92 -3.09 -53.64
N SER A 302 -23.61 -2.66 -52.58
CA SER A 302 -25.06 -2.83 -52.43
C SER A 302 -25.73 -1.55 -51.98
N CYS A 303 -27.01 -1.40 -52.30
CA CYS A 303 -27.82 -0.35 -51.69
C CYS A 303 -27.95 -0.62 -50.19
N SER A 304 -27.53 0.34 -49.36
CA SER A 304 -27.51 0.23 -47.89
C SER A 304 -28.91 0.00 -47.30
N VAL A 305 -29.94 0.63 -47.87
CA VAL A 305 -31.34 0.45 -47.46
C VAL A 305 -31.83 -0.96 -47.77
N CYS A 306 -31.62 -1.45 -49.00
CA CYS A 306 -32.00 -2.81 -49.40
C CYS A 306 -31.23 -3.89 -48.62
N GLN A 307 -29.95 -3.65 -48.30
CA GLN A 307 -29.14 -4.54 -47.49
C GLN A 307 -29.68 -4.64 -46.06
N ALA A 308 -29.99 -3.49 -45.43
CA ALA A 308 -30.59 -3.48 -44.10
C ALA A 308 -31.91 -4.24 -44.06
N VAL A 309 -32.81 -4.00 -45.03
CA VAL A 309 -34.11 -4.72 -45.11
C VAL A 309 -33.92 -6.22 -45.31
N ALA A 310 -33.03 -6.64 -46.21
CA ALA A 310 -32.77 -8.06 -46.47
C ALA A 310 -32.19 -8.78 -45.24
N GLN A 311 -31.31 -8.10 -44.48
CA GLN A 311 -30.70 -8.65 -43.27
C GLN A 311 -31.66 -8.68 -42.07
N MET A 312 -32.56 -7.69 -41.94
CA MET A 312 -33.69 -7.75 -41.00
C MET A 312 -34.67 -8.90 -41.31
N GLY A 313 -34.54 -9.55 -42.47
CA GLY A 313 -35.40 -10.65 -42.91
C GLY A 313 -36.64 -10.19 -43.65
N GLY A 314 -36.62 -8.98 -44.22
CA GLY A 314 -37.66 -8.49 -45.11
C GLY A 314 -37.78 -9.30 -46.40
N THR A 315 -38.92 -9.16 -47.09
CA THR A 315 -39.25 -9.91 -48.31
C THR A 315 -38.61 -9.32 -49.58
N LYS A 316 -38.13 -8.08 -49.54
CA LYS A 316 -37.47 -7.41 -50.68
C LYS A 316 -36.05 -7.95 -50.87
N LYS A 317 -35.68 -8.20 -52.14
CA LYS A 317 -34.34 -8.68 -52.52
C LYS A 317 -33.32 -7.54 -52.45
N MET A 318 -32.09 -7.85 -52.05
CA MET A 318 -30.99 -6.88 -52.00
C MET A 318 -30.59 -6.43 -53.41
N ALA A 319 -30.41 -5.12 -53.62
CA ALA A 319 -29.82 -4.61 -54.86
C ALA A 319 -28.29 -4.62 -54.75
N VAL A 320 -27.63 -5.28 -55.71
CA VAL A 320 -26.17 -5.44 -55.73
C VAL A 320 -25.59 -5.00 -57.07
N TYR A 321 -24.36 -4.51 -57.03
CA TYR A 321 -23.58 -4.03 -58.16
C TYR A 321 -22.22 -4.72 -58.14
N CYS A 322 -21.75 -5.16 -59.31
CA CYS A 322 -20.48 -5.87 -59.45
C CYS A 322 -19.25 -4.95 -59.47
N SER A 323 -19.43 -3.66 -59.70
CA SER A 323 -18.35 -2.66 -59.81
C SER A 323 -18.87 -1.25 -59.51
N GLU A 324 -17.96 -0.34 -59.18
CA GLU A 324 -18.27 1.10 -58.99
C GLU A 324 -18.92 1.71 -60.24
N GLU A 325 -18.50 1.30 -61.44
CA GLU A 325 -19.15 1.75 -62.68
C GLU A 325 -20.62 1.33 -62.78
N CYS A 326 -20.96 0.11 -62.35
CA CYS A 326 -22.34 -0.35 -62.31
C CYS A 326 -23.13 0.35 -61.20
N PHE A 327 -22.49 0.69 -60.08
CA PHE A 327 -23.09 1.49 -59.03
C PHE A 327 -23.44 2.88 -59.54
N HIS A 328 -22.50 3.62 -60.13
CA HIS A 328 -22.76 4.98 -60.63
C HIS A 328 -23.81 5.03 -61.74
N LYS A 329 -23.83 4.01 -62.63
CA LYS A 329 -24.82 3.94 -63.72
C LYS A 329 -26.22 3.53 -63.28
N GLY A 330 -26.33 2.71 -62.25
CA GLY A 330 -27.60 2.05 -61.88
C GLY A 330 -28.17 2.44 -60.52
N HIS A 331 -27.41 3.12 -59.66
CA HIS A 331 -27.85 3.44 -58.32
C HIS A 331 -28.94 4.52 -58.30
N GLY A 332 -28.77 5.61 -59.06
CA GLY A 332 -29.79 6.67 -59.16
C GLY A 332 -31.14 6.11 -59.63
N ASN A 333 -31.15 5.37 -60.74
CA ASN A 333 -32.36 4.75 -61.29
C ASN A 333 -32.98 3.71 -60.33
N HIS A 334 -32.17 3.04 -59.51
CA HIS A 334 -32.69 2.10 -58.50
C HIS A 334 -33.38 2.82 -57.35
N VAL A 335 -32.76 3.89 -56.85
CA VAL A 335 -33.33 4.71 -55.78
C VAL A 335 -34.65 5.32 -56.25
N GLU A 336 -34.70 5.85 -57.46
CA GLU A 336 -35.94 6.40 -58.05
C GLU A 336 -37.03 5.35 -58.25
N ALA A 337 -36.69 4.08 -58.53
CA ALA A 337 -37.70 3.04 -58.78
C ALA A 337 -38.18 2.31 -57.51
N GLU A 338 -37.36 2.20 -56.47
CA GLU A 338 -37.60 1.32 -55.31
C GLU A 338 -37.63 2.04 -53.96
N HIS A 339 -37.18 3.30 -53.92
CA HIS A 339 -37.05 4.12 -52.72
C HIS A 339 -37.83 5.43 -52.82
N ASP A 340 -39.00 5.37 -53.46
CA ASP A 340 -39.95 6.48 -53.50
C ASP A 340 -40.47 6.87 -52.12
N CYS A 341 -40.83 8.15 -52.01
CA CYS A 341 -41.48 8.70 -50.83
C CYS A 341 -42.88 8.08 -50.65
N GLU A 342 -43.15 7.48 -49.48
CA GLU A 342 -44.43 6.83 -49.15
C GLU A 342 -45.62 7.80 -49.18
N ALA A 343 -45.37 9.11 -49.09
CA ALA A 343 -46.38 10.16 -49.24
C ALA A 343 -46.93 10.26 -50.68
N GLY A 344 -46.25 9.72 -51.69
CA GLY A 344 -46.70 9.71 -53.09
C GLY A 344 -47.05 11.12 -53.60
N ALA A 345 -48.25 11.27 -54.17
CA ALA A 345 -48.79 12.56 -54.63
C ALA A 345 -48.99 13.59 -53.49
N GLY A 346 -48.97 13.13 -52.24
CA GLY A 346 -49.03 13.95 -51.04
C GLY A 346 -47.67 14.46 -50.55
N CYS A 347 -46.57 14.18 -51.26
CA CYS A 347 -45.24 14.63 -50.87
C CYS A 347 -45.16 16.16 -50.81
N VAL A 348 -44.60 16.70 -49.73
CA VAL A 348 -44.45 18.17 -49.54
C VAL A 348 -43.62 18.80 -50.68
N GLN A 349 -42.60 18.09 -51.18
CA GLN A 349 -41.77 18.55 -52.31
C GLN A 349 -42.53 18.64 -53.65
N MET A 350 -43.72 18.03 -53.75
CA MET A 350 -44.58 18.11 -54.94
C MET A 350 -45.68 19.18 -54.80
N ARG A 351 -45.86 19.77 -53.60
CA ARG A 351 -46.93 20.75 -53.31
C ARG A 351 -46.42 22.17 -53.11
N ASP A 352 -45.21 22.35 -52.59
CA ASP A 352 -44.59 23.66 -52.39
C ASP A 352 -43.50 23.92 -53.43
N GLU A 353 -43.69 24.94 -54.28
CA GLU A 353 -42.69 25.41 -55.25
C GLU A 353 -41.54 26.22 -54.58
N ASP A 354 -41.71 26.62 -53.31
CA ASP A 354 -40.80 27.48 -52.54
C ASP A 354 -40.02 26.73 -51.44
N VAL A 355 -39.88 25.40 -51.52
CA VAL A 355 -38.95 24.70 -50.63
C VAL A 355 -37.54 24.89 -51.16
N GLU A 356 -36.69 25.57 -50.39
CA GLU A 356 -35.26 25.72 -50.69
C GLU A 356 -34.70 24.37 -51.17
N MET A 357 -34.13 24.38 -52.38
CA MET A 357 -33.28 23.30 -52.89
C MET A 357 -32.02 23.27 -52.02
N ASP A 358 -32.14 22.73 -50.81
CA ASP A 358 -31.02 22.57 -49.89
C ASP A 358 -30.14 21.43 -50.41
N ASP A 359 -29.08 21.84 -51.11
CA ASP A 359 -27.97 21.01 -51.58
C ASP A 359 -27.22 20.43 -50.36
N GLY A 360 -27.76 19.35 -49.80
CA GLY A 360 -26.99 18.37 -49.03
C GLY A 360 -26.85 18.57 -47.52
N GLY A 361 -27.64 19.45 -46.87
CA GLY A 361 -27.49 19.74 -45.43
C GLY A 361 -28.54 19.15 -44.50
N SER A 362 -29.83 19.28 -44.83
CA SER A 362 -30.92 19.14 -43.84
C SER A 362 -32.06 18.18 -44.19
N SER A 363 -32.09 17.59 -45.39
CA SER A 363 -33.10 16.60 -45.78
C SER A 363 -32.73 15.18 -45.33
N ARG A 364 -32.77 14.93 -44.02
CA ARG A 364 -32.63 13.55 -43.51
C ARG A 364 -33.91 12.79 -43.80
N ALA A 365 -33.85 11.85 -44.76
CA ALA A 365 -34.92 10.90 -44.97
C ALA A 365 -35.26 10.18 -43.65
N VAL A 366 -36.54 10.02 -43.36
CA VAL A 366 -37.02 9.37 -42.13
C VAL A 366 -37.89 8.17 -42.45
N SER A 367 -37.91 7.21 -41.53
CA SER A 367 -38.66 5.96 -41.65
C SER A 367 -39.60 5.76 -40.46
N CYS A 368 -40.74 5.11 -40.67
CA CYS A 368 -41.67 4.78 -39.60
C CYS A 368 -41.11 3.68 -38.68
N LYS A 369 -41.16 3.88 -37.36
CA LYS A 369 -40.68 2.91 -36.37
C LYS A 369 -41.44 1.59 -36.37
N GLU A 370 -42.76 1.63 -36.58
CA GLU A 370 -43.59 0.42 -36.58
C GLU A 370 -43.32 -0.44 -37.82
N CYS A 371 -43.12 0.19 -38.98
CA CYS A 371 -42.67 -0.52 -40.18
C CYS A 371 -41.30 -1.19 -39.96
N LEU A 372 -40.37 -0.50 -39.30
CA LEU A 372 -39.05 -1.04 -38.97
C LEU A 372 -39.14 -2.29 -38.07
N GLU A 373 -40.05 -2.30 -37.11
CA GLU A 373 -40.34 -3.48 -36.26
C GLU A 373 -40.92 -4.63 -37.07
N GLU A 374 -41.78 -4.33 -38.05
CA GLU A 374 -42.33 -5.31 -39.01
C GLU A 374 -41.33 -5.69 -40.12
N ARG A 375 -40.06 -5.30 -40.01
CA ARG A 375 -38.96 -5.61 -40.95
C ARG A 375 -39.20 -5.03 -42.35
N ARG A 376 -39.87 -3.88 -42.43
CA ARG A 376 -40.11 -3.09 -43.65
C ARG A 376 -39.53 -1.68 -43.47
N MET A 377 -39.03 -1.08 -44.54
CA MET A 377 -38.54 0.30 -44.52
C MET A 377 -39.48 1.15 -45.36
N THR A 378 -40.18 2.07 -44.71
CA THR A 378 -40.96 3.12 -45.38
C THR A 378 -40.14 4.39 -45.36
N LEU A 379 -40.10 5.14 -46.46
CA LEU A 379 -39.25 6.30 -46.61
C LEU A 379 -40.08 7.57 -46.78
N TYR A 380 -39.75 8.60 -46.03
CA TYR A 380 -40.22 9.97 -46.25
C TYR A 380 -39.02 10.85 -46.56
N CYS A 381 -39.16 11.76 -47.53
CA CYS A 381 -38.05 12.62 -47.98
C CYS A 381 -37.54 13.58 -46.88
N SER A 382 -38.39 13.96 -45.93
CA SER A 382 -38.03 14.84 -44.82
C SER A 382 -38.89 14.57 -43.58
N GLY A 383 -38.43 15.05 -42.42
CA GLY A 383 -39.21 15.01 -41.19
C GLY A 383 -40.55 15.76 -41.30
N HIS A 384 -40.59 16.85 -42.08
CA HIS A 384 -41.81 17.60 -42.35
C HIS A 384 -42.81 16.80 -43.20
N CYS A 385 -42.33 16.14 -44.26
CA CYS A 385 -43.16 15.24 -45.08
C CYS A 385 -43.72 14.08 -44.25
N ALA A 386 -42.93 13.54 -43.32
CA ALA A 386 -43.41 12.54 -42.39
C ALA A 386 -44.44 13.09 -41.40
N ALA A 387 -44.25 14.31 -40.87
CA ALA A 387 -45.18 14.89 -39.90
C ALA A 387 -46.61 15.00 -40.44
N GLU A 388 -46.76 15.34 -41.73
CA GLU A 388 -48.07 15.46 -42.36
C GLU A 388 -48.67 14.11 -42.77
N ASN A 389 -47.84 13.15 -43.19
CA ASN A 389 -48.32 11.93 -43.86
C ASN A 389 -48.22 10.65 -42.99
N VAL A 390 -47.50 10.66 -41.86
CA VAL A 390 -47.31 9.46 -41.01
C VAL A 390 -48.60 9.02 -40.33
N ALA A 391 -49.49 9.95 -39.97
CA ALA A 391 -50.75 9.63 -39.32
C ALA A 391 -51.68 8.86 -40.27
N GLU A 392 -51.78 9.30 -41.53
CA GLU A 392 -52.54 8.60 -42.57
C GLU A 392 -51.92 7.24 -42.90
N HIS A 393 -50.59 7.17 -43.02
CA HIS A 393 -49.87 5.93 -43.25
C HIS A 393 -50.13 4.90 -42.13
N ARG A 394 -50.04 5.30 -40.85
CA ARG A 394 -50.31 4.40 -39.72
C ARG A 394 -51.76 3.94 -39.68
N GLN A 395 -52.71 4.79 -40.04
CA GLN A 395 -54.10 4.37 -40.14
C GLN A 395 -54.33 3.39 -41.30
N ARG A 396 -53.68 3.61 -42.44
CA ARG A 396 -53.83 2.77 -43.65
C ARG A 396 -53.10 1.43 -43.53
N VAL A 397 -51.90 1.42 -42.98
CA VAL A 397 -50.98 0.27 -43.00
C VAL A 397 -51.00 -0.50 -41.67
N HIS A 398 -51.09 0.19 -40.54
CA HIS A 398 -51.09 -0.43 -39.21
C HIS A 398 -52.49 -0.44 -38.54
N GLY A 399 -53.49 0.21 -39.14
CA GLY A 399 -54.87 0.26 -38.61
C GLY A 399 -55.03 1.13 -37.35
N VAL A 400 -54.01 1.91 -36.98
CA VAL A 400 -53.97 2.73 -35.76
C VAL A 400 -54.35 4.18 -36.09
N LYS A 401 -55.40 4.71 -35.43
CA LYS A 401 -55.72 6.15 -35.51
C LYS A 401 -54.80 6.93 -34.58
N THR A 402 -54.03 7.85 -35.13
CA THR A 402 -53.20 8.78 -34.35
C THR A 402 -53.72 10.21 -34.52
N ALA A 403 -53.71 11.01 -33.44
CA ALA A 403 -53.99 12.44 -33.54
C ALA A 403 -52.77 13.15 -34.17
N ALA A 404 -53.03 14.04 -35.13
CA ALA A 404 -51.96 14.75 -35.84
C ALA A 404 -51.46 15.92 -34.98
N GLY A 405 -50.24 15.79 -34.45
CA GLY A 405 -49.50 16.89 -33.82
C GLY A 405 -48.00 16.73 -34.06
N GLU A 406 -47.32 17.83 -34.43
CA GLU A 406 -45.89 17.85 -34.79
C GLU A 406 -44.96 17.31 -33.69
N GLY A 407 -45.38 17.37 -32.42
CA GLY A 407 -44.62 16.81 -31.28
C GLY A 407 -44.71 15.29 -31.16
N GLU A 408 -45.78 14.66 -31.65
CA GLU A 408 -45.97 13.21 -31.59
C GLU A 408 -45.33 12.50 -32.79
N THR A 409 -45.13 13.19 -33.91
CA THR A 409 -44.56 12.63 -35.14
C THR A 409 -43.07 12.31 -35.00
N VAL A 410 -42.30 13.13 -34.27
CA VAL A 410 -40.88 12.87 -33.94
C VAL A 410 -40.70 11.58 -33.13
N ALA A 411 -41.68 11.21 -32.31
CA ALA A 411 -41.65 9.96 -31.55
C ALA A 411 -41.93 8.74 -32.44
N LEU A 412 -42.57 8.91 -33.59
CA LEU A 412 -43.05 7.84 -34.46
C LEU A 412 -42.12 7.53 -35.65
N VAL A 413 -41.15 8.39 -35.92
CA VAL A 413 -40.19 8.22 -37.01
C VAL A 413 -38.75 8.19 -36.51
N THR A 414 -37.87 7.55 -37.27
CA THR A 414 -36.43 7.48 -37.02
C THR A 414 -35.70 7.91 -38.29
N PRO A 415 -34.60 8.68 -38.19
CA PRO A 415 -33.74 8.95 -39.34
C PRO A 415 -33.33 7.65 -40.03
N THR A 416 -33.56 7.54 -41.33
CA THR A 416 -33.34 6.31 -42.10
C THR A 416 -31.89 5.85 -42.00
N GLN A 417 -30.94 6.79 -42.01
CA GLN A 417 -29.52 6.47 -41.86
C GLN A 417 -29.21 5.81 -40.50
N GLU A 418 -29.73 6.35 -39.40
CA GLU A 418 -29.54 5.77 -38.06
C GLU A 418 -30.19 4.39 -37.95
N ALA A 419 -31.38 4.21 -38.54
CA ALA A 419 -32.06 2.92 -38.58
C ALA A 419 -31.27 1.87 -39.39
N VAL A 420 -30.71 2.26 -40.54
CA VAL A 420 -29.87 1.40 -41.38
C VAL A 420 -28.58 1.02 -40.66
N GLU A 421 -27.86 1.99 -40.09
CA GLU A 421 -26.62 1.73 -39.36
C GLU A 421 -26.85 0.81 -38.15
N ALA A 422 -27.90 1.07 -37.37
CA ALA A 422 -28.27 0.25 -36.23
C ALA A 422 -28.65 -1.19 -36.65
N ALA A 423 -29.40 -1.34 -37.74
CA ALA A 423 -29.76 -2.65 -38.28
C ALA A 423 -28.51 -3.42 -38.76
N LEU A 424 -27.63 -2.77 -39.53
CA LEU A 424 -26.42 -3.40 -40.05
C LEU A 424 -25.45 -3.82 -38.93
N GLN A 425 -25.30 -2.99 -37.89
CA GLN A 425 -24.47 -3.32 -36.71
C GLN A 425 -25.06 -4.43 -35.85
N ARG A 426 -26.38 -4.43 -35.64
CA ARG A 426 -27.07 -5.45 -34.84
C ARG A 426 -27.00 -6.82 -35.50
N GLU A 427 -27.25 -6.88 -36.81
CA GLU A 427 -27.31 -8.15 -37.53
C GLU A 427 -25.92 -8.67 -37.95
N ASN A 428 -24.86 -7.84 -37.96
CA ASN A 428 -23.50 -8.25 -38.33
C ASN A 428 -22.44 -7.80 -37.30
N PRO A 429 -22.42 -8.37 -36.08
CA PRO A 429 -21.42 -8.03 -35.08
C PRO A 429 -20.03 -8.54 -35.50
N GLY A 430 -19.23 -7.66 -36.14
CA GLY A 430 -17.83 -7.96 -36.51
C GLY A 430 -17.39 -7.49 -37.90
N LEU A 431 -18.32 -7.03 -38.76
CA LEU A 431 -17.98 -6.46 -40.05
C LEU A 431 -17.87 -4.93 -39.94
N LYS A 432 -16.70 -4.38 -40.28
CA LYS A 432 -16.52 -2.94 -40.47
C LYS A 432 -17.14 -2.57 -41.81
N MET A 433 -18.36 -2.03 -41.78
CA MET A 433 -18.98 -1.43 -42.95
C MET A 433 -18.44 -0.01 -43.10
N THR A 434 -17.73 0.26 -44.18
CA THR A 434 -17.31 1.63 -44.51
C THR A 434 -18.40 2.23 -45.39
N PRO A 435 -19.07 3.32 -44.96
CA PRO A 435 -19.94 4.07 -45.86
C PRO A 435 -19.06 4.65 -46.99
N VAL A 436 -19.52 4.49 -48.22
CA VAL A 436 -18.95 5.19 -49.40
C VAL A 436 -19.70 6.48 -49.58
#